data_AF-A0A7X0LFB6-F1
#
_entry.id   AF-A0A7X0LFB6-F1
#
_cell.length_a   1.000
_cell.length_b   1.000
_cell.length_c   1.000
_cell.angle_alpha   90.00
_cell.angle_beta   90.00
_cell.angle_gamma   90.00
#
_symmetry.space_group_name_H-M   'P 1'
#
loop_
_entity.id
_entity.type
_entity.pdbx_description
1 polymer ?
#
loop_
_entity_poly.entity_id
_entity_poly.type
_entity_poly.pdbx_seq_one_letter_code
_entity_poly.pdbx_strand_id
1 'polypeptide(L)'
;MGDLERITARRSELDVLAEELAKQLQEVQAEREELLVAERVLNRLAEQDRAEAESAVAASPAPARVAGRAVLLIPHRSEGLDEAALPGDYRKILAIVRAADGPVQVRTVGEELGLEVAVRGKLEPLRAKMTKLADRGWLHKRPDGRFTARR
;
A
#
# COMPACT_ATOMS: atom_id res chain seq x y z
N MET A 1 -70.48 21.58 -11.45
CA MET A 1 -69.06 21.70 -11.87
C MET A 1 -68.95 21.27 -13.32
N GLY A 2 -68.62 22.22 -14.19
CA GLY A 2 -68.57 21.98 -15.64
C GLY A 2 -67.35 21.16 -16.06
N ASP A 3 -67.41 20.50 -17.23
CA ASP A 3 -66.29 19.70 -17.76
C ASP A 3 -65.00 20.52 -17.91
N LEU A 4 -65.11 21.81 -18.23
CA LEU A 4 -63.97 22.73 -18.34
C LEU A 4 -63.23 22.92 -17.01
N GLU A 5 -63.95 23.05 -15.89
CA GLU A 5 -63.35 23.23 -14.56
C GLU A 5 -62.53 21.99 -14.16
N ARG A 6 -63.03 20.79 -14.49
CA ARG A 6 -62.31 19.54 -14.27
C ARG A 6 -61.03 19.45 -15.11
N ILE A 7 -61.08 19.87 -16.37
CA ILE A 7 -59.90 19.90 -17.25
C ILE A 7 -58.87 20.88 -16.73
N THR A 8 -59.28 22.08 -16.31
CA THR A 8 -58.35 23.08 -15.76
C THR A 8 -57.69 22.62 -14.47
N ALA A 9 -58.47 22.00 -13.56
CA ALA A 9 -57.92 21.44 -12.32
C ALA A 9 -56.90 20.33 -12.59
N ARG A 10 -57.22 19.42 -13.53
CA ARG A 10 -56.29 18.34 -13.89
C ARG A 10 -55.00 18.86 -14.52
N ARG A 11 -55.06 19.94 -15.31
CA ARG A 11 -53.85 20.58 -15.87
C ARG A 11 -52.97 21.16 -14.77
N SER A 12 -53.53 21.91 -13.82
CA SER A 12 -52.73 22.44 -12.71
C SER A 12 -52.10 21.34 -11.86
N GLU A 13 -52.81 20.23 -11.62
CA GLU A 13 -52.21 19.07 -10.92
C GLU A 13 -51.01 18.49 -11.68
N LEU A 14 -51.12 18.37 -13.01
CA LEU A 14 -50.03 17.85 -13.83
C LEU A 14 -48.84 18.82 -13.91
N ASP A 15 -49.10 20.13 -13.92
CA ASP A 15 -48.04 21.15 -13.91
C ASP A 15 -47.23 21.07 -12.60
N VAL A 16 -47.91 20.94 -11.45
CA VAL A 16 -47.24 20.73 -10.15
C VAL A 16 -46.42 19.44 -10.13
N LEU A 17 -46.98 18.33 -10.62
CA LEU A 17 -46.24 17.06 -10.71
C LEU A 17 -45.03 17.16 -11.65
N ALA A 18 -45.13 17.92 -12.74
CA ALA A 18 -44.02 18.14 -13.66
C ALA A 18 -42.90 18.94 -13.00
N GLU A 19 -43.23 19.97 -12.20
CA GLU A 19 -42.27 20.76 -11.42
C GLU A 19 -41.56 19.89 -10.37
N GLU A 20 -42.30 19.05 -9.64
CA GLU A 20 -41.72 18.12 -8.65
C GLU A 20 -40.75 17.12 -9.29
N LEU A 21 -41.13 16.53 -10.43
CA LEU A 21 -40.27 15.59 -11.15
C LEU A 21 -39.03 16.28 -11.74
N ALA A 22 -39.17 17.52 -12.22
CA ALA A 22 -38.03 18.30 -12.71
C ALA A 22 -37.00 18.55 -11.58
N LYS A 23 -37.49 18.86 -10.38
CA LYS A 23 -36.63 19.03 -9.20
C LYS A 23 -35.91 17.74 -8.82
N GLN A 24 -36.62 16.62 -8.76
CA GLN A 24 -36.01 15.31 -8.47
C GLN A 24 -34.96 14.92 -9.52
N LEU A 25 -35.25 15.17 -10.80
CA LEU A 25 -34.30 14.91 -11.87
C LEU A 25 -33.02 15.74 -11.72
N GLN A 26 -33.16 17.02 -11.34
CA GLN A 26 -32.02 17.90 -11.09
C GLN A 26 -31.15 17.39 -9.92
N GLU A 27 -31.77 16.94 -8.83
CA GLU A 27 -31.05 16.36 -7.68
C GLU A 27 -30.27 15.11 -8.08
N VAL A 28 -30.90 14.18 -8.82
CA VAL A 28 -30.24 12.97 -9.34
C VAL A 28 -29.10 13.32 -10.31
N GLN A 29 -29.29 14.32 -11.16
CA GLN A 29 -28.24 14.78 -12.08
C GLN A 29 -27.03 15.33 -11.32
N ALA A 30 -27.25 16.15 -10.29
CA ALA A 30 -26.19 16.68 -9.44
C ALA A 30 -25.39 15.55 -8.76
N GLU A 31 -26.07 14.56 -8.16
CA GLU A 31 -25.41 13.41 -7.55
C GLU A 31 -24.58 12.62 -8.58
N ARG A 32 -25.12 12.41 -9.79
CA ARG A 32 -24.37 11.72 -10.86
C ARG A 32 -23.12 12.50 -11.29
N GLU A 33 -23.18 13.83 -11.34
CA GLU A 33 -22.01 14.65 -11.64
C GLU A 33 -20.94 14.53 -10.55
N GLU A 34 -21.33 14.55 -9.27
CA GLU A 34 -20.42 14.32 -8.15
C GLU A 34 -19.75 12.94 -8.23
N LEU A 35 -20.53 11.90 -8.53
CA LEU A 35 -20.01 10.54 -8.70
C LEU A 35 -19.05 10.42 -9.89
N LEU A 36 -19.33 11.09 -11.01
CA LEU A 36 -18.41 11.14 -12.16
C LEU A 36 -17.08 11.81 -11.79
N VAL A 37 -17.11 12.84 -10.94
CA VAL A 37 -15.89 13.47 -10.42
C VAL A 37 -15.13 12.49 -9.52
N ALA A 38 -15.82 11.82 -8.59
CA ALA A 38 -15.21 10.83 -7.71
C ALA A 38 -14.55 9.68 -8.49
N GLU A 39 -15.22 9.14 -9.51
CA GLU A 39 -14.69 8.10 -10.39
C GLU A 39 -13.40 8.55 -11.09
N ARG A 40 -13.37 9.77 -11.65
CA ARG A 40 -12.16 10.32 -12.28
C ARG A 40 -11.01 10.48 -11.29
N VAL A 41 -11.30 10.87 -10.04
CA VAL A 41 -10.28 10.97 -8.98
C VAL A 41 -9.72 9.60 -8.66
N LEU A 42 -10.57 8.59 -8.44
CA LEU A 42 -10.14 7.23 -8.15
C LEU A 42 -9.32 6.61 -9.28
N ASN A 43 -9.71 6.83 -10.54
CA ASN A 43 -8.95 6.36 -11.69
C ASN A 43 -7.56 7.00 -11.75
N ARG A 44 -7.44 8.30 -11.52
CA ARG A 44 -6.13 8.98 -11.46
C ARG A 44 -5.25 8.46 -10.34
N LEU A 45 -5.81 8.21 -9.15
CA LEU A 45 -5.06 7.61 -8.04
C LEU A 45 -4.58 6.20 -8.40
N ALA A 46 -5.44 5.38 -9.00
CA ALA A 46 -5.05 4.04 -9.44
C ALA A 46 -3.97 4.06 -10.53
N GLU A 47 -3.99 5.05 -11.43
CA GLU A 47 -2.92 5.26 -12.42
C GLU A 47 -1.61 5.69 -11.76
N GLN A 48 -1.66 6.58 -10.76
CA GLN A 48 -0.49 6.98 -9.97
C GLN A 48 0.12 5.78 -9.23
N ASP A 49 -0.70 4.99 -8.55
CA ASP A 49 -0.25 3.78 -7.85
C ASP A 49 0.41 2.78 -8.81
N ARG A 50 -0.14 2.61 -10.03
CA ARG A 50 0.48 1.76 -11.06
C ARG A 50 1.80 2.34 -11.54
N ALA A 51 1.87 3.64 -11.81
CA ALA A 51 3.11 4.29 -12.24
C ALA A 51 4.20 4.22 -11.16
N GLU A 52 3.83 4.37 -9.89
CA GLU A 52 4.71 4.16 -8.74
C GLU A 52 5.18 2.70 -8.64
N ALA A 53 4.27 1.74 -8.82
CA ALA A 53 4.62 0.32 -8.84
C ALA A 53 5.54 -0.03 -10.02
N GLU A 54 5.28 0.48 -11.22
CA GLU A 54 6.13 0.29 -12.41
C GLU A 54 7.50 0.92 -12.21
N SER A 55 7.57 2.13 -11.64
CA SER A 55 8.83 2.78 -11.28
C SER A 55 9.60 1.98 -10.23
N ALA A 56 8.91 1.43 -9.23
CA ALA A 56 9.51 0.56 -8.22
C ALA A 56 10.00 -0.77 -8.82
N VAL A 57 9.30 -1.34 -9.80
CA VAL A 57 9.72 -2.55 -10.52
C VAL A 57 10.92 -2.26 -11.42
N ALA A 58 10.95 -1.13 -12.14
CA ALA A 58 12.09 -0.71 -12.94
C ALA A 58 13.34 -0.45 -12.08
N ALA A 59 13.16 0.05 -10.86
CA ALA A 59 14.22 0.22 -9.87
C ALA A 59 14.59 -1.07 -9.11
N SER A 60 13.79 -2.14 -9.23
CA SER A 60 14.02 -3.40 -8.53
C SER A 60 14.82 -4.40 -9.39
N PRO A 61 15.81 -5.10 -8.83
CA PRO A 61 16.48 -6.18 -9.54
C PRO A 61 15.49 -7.32 -9.84
N ALA A 62 15.54 -7.86 -11.06
CA ALA A 62 14.64 -8.92 -11.50
C ALA A 62 14.64 -10.14 -10.55
N PRO A 63 13.47 -10.76 -10.27
CA PRO A 63 13.40 -11.96 -9.44
C PRO A 63 14.19 -13.11 -10.07
N ALA A 64 15.17 -13.64 -9.34
CA ALA A 64 15.87 -14.85 -9.74
C ALA A 64 14.96 -16.07 -9.58
N ARG A 65 15.02 -17.02 -10.52
CA ARG A 65 14.34 -18.31 -10.39
C ARG A 65 15.30 -19.35 -9.85
N VAL A 66 14.92 -20.03 -8.76
CA VAL A 66 15.63 -21.21 -8.24
C VAL A 66 14.66 -22.38 -8.26
N ALA A 67 15.00 -23.44 -9.01
CA ALA A 67 14.17 -24.64 -9.16
C ALA A 67 12.69 -24.35 -9.52
N GLY A 68 12.46 -23.39 -10.44
CA GLY A 68 11.11 -23.03 -10.91
C GLY A 68 10.30 -22.14 -9.96
N ARG A 69 10.78 -21.85 -8.75
CA ARG A 69 10.15 -20.90 -7.82
C ARG A 69 10.73 -19.51 -8.03
N ALA A 70 9.85 -18.51 -8.17
CA ALA A 70 10.26 -17.11 -8.13
C ALA A 70 10.79 -16.78 -6.72
N VAL A 71 12.06 -16.41 -6.62
CA VAL A 71 12.68 -15.97 -5.38
C VAL A 71 13.15 -14.54 -5.59
N LEU A 72 12.64 -13.60 -4.80
CA LEU A 72 13.18 -12.24 -4.81
C LEU A 72 14.62 -12.33 -4.27
N LEU A 73 15.59 -12.17 -5.18
CA LEU A 73 17.00 -12.24 -4.84
C LEU A 73 17.31 -11.00 -4.01
N ILE A 74 17.69 -11.18 -2.74
CA ILE A 74 18.23 -10.08 -1.96
C ILE A 74 19.55 -9.70 -2.64
N PRO A 75 19.69 -8.49 -3.22
CA PRO A 75 20.95 -8.09 -3.86
C PRO A 75 22.07 -8.05 -2.81
N HIS A 76 23.32 -8.24 -3.25
CA HIS A 76 24.46 -7.88 -2.40
C HIS A 76 24.56 -6.36 -2.29
N ARG A 77 24.93 -5.84 -1.12
CA ARG A 77 25.19 -4.42 -0.93
C ARG A 77 26.36 -3.99 -1.82
N SER A 78 26.17 -2.97 -2.65
CA SER A 78 27.22 -2.25 -3.37
C SER A 78 26.98 -0.74 -3.22
N GLU A 79 28.01 0.09 -3.38
CA GLU A 79 27.95 1.54 -3.14
C GLU A 79 26.93 2.29 -4.02
N GLY A 80 26.46 1.68 -5.12
CA GLY A 80 25.47 2.25 -6.03
C GLY A 80 24.07 1.63 -5.97
N LEU A 81 23.81 0.69 -5.06
CA LEU A 81 22.49 0.04 -4.93
C LEU A 81 21.68 0.65 -3.78
N ASP A 82 20.52 1.19 -4.12
CA ASP A 82 19.57 1.73 -3.16
C ASP A 82 18.90 0.61 -2.35
N GLU A 83 18.65 0.86 -1.07
CA GLU A 83 17.87 0.01 -0.16
C GLU A 83 16.44 -0.22 -0.67
N ALA A 84 15.96 0.65 -1.58
CA ALA A 84 14.74 0.44 -2.35
C ALA A 84 14.73 -0.91 -3.11
N ALA A 85 15.89 -1.46 -3.50
CA ALA A 85 16.01 -2.76 -4.16
C ALA A 85 15.72 -3.96 -3.23
N LEU A 86 15.68 -3.77 -1.91
CA LEU A 86 15.35 -4.83 -0.96
C LEU A 86 13.85 -5.13 -0.94
N PRO A 87 13.44 -6.41 -0.83
CA PRO A 87 12.05 -6.75 -0.54
C PRO A 87 11.57 -6.05 0.74
N GLY A 88 10.30 -5.64 0.78
CA GLY A 88 9.75 -4.77 1.83
C GLY A 88 10.02 -5.24 3.27
N ASP A 89 9.88 -6.53 3.54
CA ASP A 89 10.20 -7.12 4.86
C ASP A 89 11.64 -6.87 5.30
N TYR A 90 12.59 -6.98 4.36
CA TYR A 90 14.01 -6.79 4.64
C TYR A 90 14.36 -5.31 4.78
N ARG A 91 13.67 -4.44 4.04
CA ARG A 91 13.79 -2.98 4.18
C ARG A 91 13.32 -2.51 5.56
N LYS A 92 12.19 -3.03 6.06
CA LYS A 92 11.69 -2.73 7.43
C LYS A 92 12.68 -3.18 8.50
N ILE A 93 13.22 -4.40 8.40
CA ILE A 93 14.24 -4.90 9.32
C ILE A 93 15.48 -3.99 9.29
N LEU A 94 15.97 -3.61 8.11
CA LEU A 94 17.14 -2.75 7.96
C LEU A 94 16.90 -1.35 8.56
N ALA A 95 15.72 -0.77 8.35
CA ALA A 95 15.34 0.53 8.90
C ALA A 95 15.33 0.52 10.43
N ILE A 96 14.76 -0.51 11.07
CA ILE A 96 14.76 -0.66 12.53
C ILE A 96 16.20 -0.76 13.08
N VAL A 97 17.04 -1.58 12.44
CA VAL A 97 18.44 -1.76 12.86
C VAL A 97 19.25 -0.47 12.68
N ARG A 98 18.92 0.35 11.68
CA ARG A 98 19.57 1.65 11.44
C ARG A 98 19.11 2.72 12.42
N ALA A 99 17.82 2.75 12.73
CA ALA A 99 17.25 3.70 13.68
C ALA A 99 17.77 3.47 15.11
N ALA A 100 18.27 2.28 15.41
CA ALA A 100 18.94 2.01 16.66
C ALA A 100 20.34 2.66 16.71
N ASP A 101 20.62 3.41 17.77
CA ASP A 101 21.92 4.04 18.06
C ASP A 101 23.01 3.02 18.49
N GLY A 102 22.93 1.77 18.02
CA GLY A 102 23.88 0.74 18.37
C GLY A 102 23.51 -0.68 17.95
N PRO A 103 24.30 -1.68 18.37
CA PRO A 103 24.08 -3.08 18.06
C PRO A 103 22.78 -3.61 18.65
N VAL A 104 21.88 -4.11 17.80
CA VAL A 104 20.57 -4.62 18.18
C VAL A 104 20.48 -6.14 18.17
N GLN A 105 19.65 -6.66 19.06
CA GLN A 105 19.33 -8.09 19.13
C GLN A 105 18.11 -8.41 18.26
N VAL A 106 18.01 -9.66 17.81
CA VAL A 106 16.85 -10.17 17.06
C VAL A 106 15.54 -9.96 17.82
N ARG A 107 15.57 -10.07 19.16
CA ARG A 107 14.40 -9.84 20.01
C ARG A 107 13.88 -8.41 19.87
N THR A 108 14.74 -7.41 20.01
CA THR A 108 14.38 -5.98 19.91
C THR A 108 13.77 -5.66 18.54
N VAL A 109 14.37 -6.18 17.46
CA VAL A 109 13.79 -6.02 16.12
C VAL A 109 12.44 -6.74 16.00
N GLY A 110 12.27 -7.89 16.67
CA GLY A 110 11.00 -8.60 16.73
C GLY A 110 9.91 -7.82 17.46
N GLU A 111 10.25 -7.15 18.56
CA GLU A 111 9.34 -6.29 19.33
C GLU A 111 8.85 -5.12 18.48
N GLU A 112 9.75 -4.42 17.80
CA GLU A 112 9.44 -3.32 16.87
C GLU A 112 8.59 -3.78 15.67
N LEU A 113 8.73 -5.04 15.25
CA LEU A 113 7.91 -5.65 14.21
C LEU A 113 6.57 -6.20 14.73
N GLY A 114 6.27 -6.06 16.02
CA GLY A 114 5.04 -6.57 16.64
C GLY A 114 4.98 -8.11 16.71
N LEU A 115 6.13 -8.79 16.68
CA LEU A 115 6.20 -10.24 16.80
C LEU A 115 6.08 -10.68 18.26
N GLU A 116 5.48 -11.85 18.48
CA GLU A 116 5.40 -12.48 19.79
C GLU A 116 6.78 -13.04 20.21
N VAL A 117 7.59 -12.20 20.84
CA VAL A 117 9.00 -12.50 21.16
C VAL A 117 9.21 -13.46 22.34
N ALA A 118 8.16 -13.72 23.11
CA ALA A 118 8.17 -14.70 24.20
C ALA A 118 8.31 -16.15 23.69
N VAL A 119 7.83 -16.42 22.48
CA VAL A 119 7.91 -17.74 21.84
C VAL A 119 9.16 -17.82 20.97
N ARG A 120 10.18 -18.56 21.42
CA ARG A 120 11.49 -18.66 20.73
C ARG A 120 11.36 -19.04 19.24
N GLY A 121 10.42 -19.93 18.91
CA GLY A 121 10.18 -20.37 17.52
C GLY A 121 9.69 -19.26 16.58
N LYS A 122 9.03 -18.22 17.10
CA LYS A 122 8.56 -17.07 16.30
C LYS A 122 9.70 -16.14 15.87
N LEU A 123 10.82 -16.16 16.60
CA LEU A 123 12.02 -15.37 16.27
C LEU A 123 12.97 -16.07 15.29
N GLU A 124 12.82 -17.38 15.06
CA GLU A 124 13.70 -18.12 14.14
C GLU A 124 13.61 -17.64 12.70
N PRO A 125 12.41 -17.40 12.12
CA PRO A 125 12.28 -16.80 10.80
C PRO A 125 12.93 -15.42 10.71
N LEU A 126 12.76 -14.56 11.74
CA LEU A 126 13.38 -13.24 11.77
C LEU A 126 14.91 -13.33 11.84
N ARG A 127 15.45 -14.23 12.67
CA ARG A 127 16.89 -14.49 12.77
C ARG A 127 17.49 -14.93 11.43
N ALA A 128 16.79 -15.80 10.70
CA ALA A 128 17.21 -16.23 9.37
C ALA A 128 17.22 -15.05 8.37
N LYS A 129 16.21 -14.17 8.42
CA LYS A 129 16.16 -12.94 7.59
C LYS A 129 17.31 -11.98 7.90
N MET A 130 17.58 -11.70 9.18
CA MET A 130 18.68 -10.82 9.61
C MET A 130 20.07 -11.39 9.27
N THR A 131 20.25 -12.71 9.41
CA THR A 131 21.50 -13.39 9.01
C THR A 131 21.69 -13.28 7.50
N LYS A 132 20.63 -13.48 6.71
CA LYS A 132 20.70 -13.33 5.25
C LYS A 132 21.06 -11.90 4.84
N LEU A 133 20.55 -10.88 5.52
CA LEU A 133 20.97 -9.49 5.29
C LEU A 133 22.45 -9.27 5.62
N ALA A 134 22.95 -9.93 6.66
CA ALA A 134 24.36 -9.87 7.01
C ALA A 134 25.24 -10.54 5.95
N ASP A 135 24.86 -11.72 5.47
CA ASP A 135 25.58 -12.46 4.42
C ASP A 135 25.61 -11.67 3.09
N ARG A 136 24.60 -10.84 2.85
CA ARG A 136 24.51 -9.95 1.68
C ARG A 136 25.15 -8.59 1.90
N GLY A 137 25.76 -8.35 3.05
CA GLY A 137 26.52 -7.13 3.36
C GLY A 137 25.68 -5.92 3.80
N TRP A 138 24.36 -6.07 3.97
CA TRP A 138 23.46 -4.99 4.43
C TRP A 138 23.56 -4.75 5.93
N LEU A 139 23.75 -5.83 6.69
CA LEU A 139 24.00 -5.79 8.13
C LEU A 139 25.40 -6.30 8.44
N HIS A 140 25.94 -5.90 9.58
CA HIS A 140 27.10 -6.53 10.17
C HIS A 140 26.67 -7.31 11.42
N LYS A 141 26.82 -8.64 11.37
CA LYS A 141 26.61 -9.54 12.51
C LYS A 141 27.89 -9.61 13.33
N ARG A 142 27.80 -9.21 14.58
CA ARG A 142 28.91 -9.24 15.54
C ARG A 142 29.09 -10.65 16.14
N PRO A 143 30.27 -10.95 16.72
CA PRO A 143 30.52 -12.24 17.38
C PRO A 143 29.57 -12.52 18.54
N ASP A 144 29.05 -11.48 19.19
CA ASP A 144 28.07 -11.56 20.28
C ASP A 144 26.62 -11.78 19.82
N GLY A 145 26.41 -11.98 18.51
CA GLY A 145 25.10 -12.26 17.92
C GLY A 145 24.21 -11.03 17.68
N ARG A 146 24.71 -9.82 17.93
CA ARG A 146 24.00 -8.56 17.63
C ARG A 146 24.24 -8.10 16.20
N PHE A 147 23.36 -7.27 15.68
CA PHE A 147 23.39 -6.75 14.33
C PHE A 147 23.54 -5.23 14.35
N THR A 148 24.30 -4.70 13.38
CA THR A 148 24.47 -3.26 13.15
C THR A 148 24.25 -2.98 11.67
N ALA A 149 23.69 -1.82 11.33
CA ALA A 149 23.58 -1.42 9.93
C ALA A 149 24.97 -1.11 9.36
N ARG A 150 25.27 -1.59 8.15
CA ARG A 150 26.45 -1.13 7.41
C ARG A 150 26.16 0.28 6.88
N ARG A 151 27.11 1.20 7.08
CA ARG A 151 27.17 2.50 6.41
C ARG A 151 27.74 2.36 5.02
#